data_AF-A0A955V4Z0-F1
#
_entry.id   AF-A0A955V4Z0-F1
#
_cell.length_a   1.000
_cell.length_b   1.000
_cell.length_c   1.000
_cell.angle_alpha   90.00
_cell.angle_beta   90.00
_cell.angle_gamma   90.00
#
_symmetry.space_group_name_H-M   'P 1'
#
loop_
_entity.id
_entity.type
_entity.pdbx_description
1 polymer ?
#
loop_
_entity_poly.entity_id
_entity_poly.type
_entity_poly.pdbx_seq_one_letter_code
_entity_poly.pdbx_strand_id
1 'polypeptide(L)'
;PLPDIGGGVSLQYSTITGLLHRDGVIYAQTRDVLLAIDDETGDRSYFANVSGIGGVGETNFFVDEARQLFFACGGNEPRKCSVHDLADGNHAQGLFQIGQAYDLLPGQYPVTQGAKGALDNNNYTGYGAVALDPDDPNIMYFLINYGLVKYEIDTGNSYTISL
;
A
#
# COMPACT_ATOMS: atom_id res chain seq x y z
N PRO A 1 -12.42 34.90 -9.52
CA PRO A 1 -12.35 34.35 -8.15
C PRO A 1 -10.97 33.74 -7.93
N LEU A 2 -10.26 34.09 -6.85
CA LEU A 2 -9.09 33.32 -6.43
C LEU A 2 -9.60 31.93 -6.01
N PRO A 3 -8.94 30.83 -6.39
CA PRO A 3 -9.31 29.53 -5.86
C PRO A 3 -9.20 29.58 -4.33
N ASP A 4 -10.25 29.14 -3.64
CA ASP A 4 -10.24 28.94 -2.20
C ASP A 4 -9.37 27.70 -1.96
N ILE A 5 -8.15 27.90 -1.46
CA ILE A 5 -7.18 26.81 -1.29
C ILE A 5 -7.28 26.28 0.14
N GLY A 6 -7.68 25.01 0.29
CA GLY A 6 -7.42 24.22 1.50
C GLY A 6 -8.45 24.31 2.64
N GLY A 7 -9.75 24.23 2.33
CA GLY A 7 -10.83 24.21 3.32
C GLY A 7 -11.19 22.81 3.86
N GLY A 8 -10.73 21.74 3.21
CA GLY A 8 -11.08 20.35 3.55
C GLY A 8 -10.61 19.84 4.92
N VAL A 9 -10.57 18.50 5.09
CA VAL A 9 -10.26 17.84 6.38
C VAL A 9 -8.98 18.41 7.04
N SER A 10 -9.15 18.96 8.23
CA SER A 10 -8.05 19.48 9.06
C SER A 10 -7.49 18.39 9.96
N LEU A 11 -6.20 18.11 9.82
CA LEU A 11 -5.49 17.07 10.56
C LEU A 11 -4.79 17.72 11.75
N GLN A 12 -5.12 17.31 12.98
CA GLN A 12 -4.35 17.73 14.15
C GLN A 12 -3.02 16.97 14.20
N TYR A 13 -1.90 17.71 14.20
CA TYR A 13 -0.55 17.23 14.51
C TYR A 13 -0.10 15.93 13.81
N SER A 14 -0.33 15.82 12.52
CA SER A 14 0.03 14.62 11.75
C SER A 14 1.08 14.91 10.69
N THR A 15 2.08 14.03 10.57
CA THR A 15 3.00 14.06 9.42
C THR A 15 2.28 13.42 8.24
N ILE A 16 2.27 14.10 7.10
CA ILE A 16 1.75 13.56 5.84
C ILE A 16 2.93 12.94 5.08
N THR A 17 2.79 11.69 4.67
CA THR A 17 3.78 10.94 3.88
C THR A 17 3.10 10.13 2.79
N GLY A 18 3.87 9.46 1.94
CA GLY A 18 3.35 8.82 0.75
C GLY A 18 2.90 9.85 -0.30
N LEU A 19 3.01 9.48 -1.56
CA LEU A 19 2.61 10.34 -2.65
C LEU A 19 2.25 9.49 -3.87
N LEU A 20 1.02 9.63 -4.34
CA LEU A 20 0.61 9.24 -5.67
C LEU A 20 -0.25 10.37 -6.26
N HIS A 21 0.07 10.84 -7.45
CA HIS A 21 -0.79 11.77 -8.19
C HIS A 21 -1.48 11.03 -9.32
N ARG A 22 -2.81 11.14 -9.36
CA ARG A 22 -3.65 10.43 -10.34
C ARG A 22 -5.00 11.14 -10.49
N ASP A 23 -5.45 11.29 -11.73
CA ASP A 23 -6.82 11.73 -12.07
C ASP A 23 -7.27 13.02 -11.35
N GLY A 24 -6.36 13.99 -11.19
CA GLY A 24 -6.64 15.25 -10.47
C GLY A 24 -6.59 15.12 -8.94
N VAL A 25 -6.14 13.99 -8.42
CA VAL A 25 -6.10 13.68 -6.99
C VAL A 25 -4.68 13.30 -6.57
N ILE A 26 -4.21 13.90 -5.48
CA ILE A 26 -3.01 13.51 -4.78
C ILE A 26 -3.40 12.66 -3.58
N TYR A 27 -2.96 11.40 -3.60
CA TYR A 27 -3.09 10.47 -2.48
C TYR A 27 -1.88 10.56 -1.58
N ALA A 28 -2.15 10.66 -0.29
CA ALA A 28 -1.14 10.67 0.77
C ALA A 28 -1.70 9.98 2.01
N GLN A 29 -0.88 9.73 3.02
CA GLN A 29 -1.32 9.16 4.29
C GLN A 29 -0.91 10.03 5.48
N THR A 30 -1.74 9.99 6.51
CA THR A 30 -1.28 10.15 7.89
C THR A 30 -1.37 8.79 8.57
N ARG A 31 -0.79 8.68 9.77
CA ARG A 31 -0.71 7.45 10.56
C ARG A 31 -1.90 6.49 10.43
N ASP A 32 -3.13 7.02 10.45
CA ASP A 32 -4.36 6.22 10.55
C ASP A 32 -5.31 6.38 9.35
N VAL A 33 -4.95 7.18 8.33
CA VAL A 33 -5.85 7.43 7.18
C VAL A 33 -5.10 7.61 5.87
N LEU A 34 -5.68 7.09 4.79
CA LEU A 34 -5.38 7.54 3.44
C LEU A 34 -6.24 8.77 3.13
N LEU A 35 -5.60 9.78 2.56
CA LEU A 35 -6.19 11.03 2.15
C LEU A 35 -6.26 11.08 0.63
N ALA A 36 -7.36 11.65 0.12
CA ALA A 36 -7.46 12.16 -1.23
C ALA A 36 -7.45 13.69 -1.17
N ILE A 37 -6.53 14.30 -1.90
CA ILE A 37 -6.33 15.74 -1.96
C ILE A 37 -6.57 16.19 -3.40
N ASP A 38 -7.59 17.03 -3.63
CA ASP A 38 -7.84 17.63 -4.93
C ASP A 38 -6.63 18.49 -5.35
N ASP A 39 -6.08 18.27 -6.54
CA ASP A 39 -4.82 18.89 -6.97
C ASP A 39 -4.97 20.35 -7.44
N GLU A 40 -6.19 20.78 -7.77
CA GLU A 40 -6.49 22.16 -8.18
C GLU A 40 -6.76 23.06 -6.97
N THR A 41 -7.49 22.56 -5.97
CA THR A 41 -7.97 23.32 -4.80
C THR A 41 -7.20 23.01 -3.52
N GLY A 42 -6.54 21.86 -3.44
CA GLY A 42 -5.90 21.39 -2.22
C GLY A 42 -6.88 20.89 -1.15
N ASP A 43 -8.17 20.75 -1.48
CA ASP A 43 -9.18 20.26 -0.56
C ASP A 43 -8.96 18.77 -0.26
N ARG A 44 -9.04 18.44 1.03
CA ARG A 44 -8.73 17.11 1.55
C ARG A 44 -10.00 16.36 1.94
N SER A 45 -10.02 15.08 1.63
CA SER A 45 -11.03 14.13 2.05
C SER A 45 -10.38 12.83 2.54
N TYR A 46 -11.11 12.05 3.33
CA TYR A 46 -10.68 10.70 3.67
C TYR A 46 -10.93 9.78 2.49
N PHE A 47 -9.88 9.12 2.03
CA PHE A 47 -9.98 8.05 1.03
C PHE A 47 -10.18 6.69 1.71
N ALA A 48 -9.43 6.38 2.77
CA ALA A 48 -9.62 5.15 3.51
C ALA A 48 -9.36 5.35 5.01
N ASN A 49 -10.15 4.66 5.84
CA ASN A 49 -9.84 4.46 7.25
C ASN A 49 -9.24 3.07 7.42
N VAL A 50 -8.03 3.01 7.94
CA VAL A 50 -7.16 1.83 7.83
C VAL A 50 -6.91 1.15 9.17
N SER A 51 -7.78 1.42 10.15
CA SER A 51 -7.73 0.78 11.44
C SER A 51 -7.92 -0.73 11.31
N GLY A 52 -6.95 -1.52 11.80
CA GLY A 52 -7.07 -2.98 11.91
C GLY A 52 -6.44 -3.84 10.79
N ILE A 53 -5.93 -3.24 9.70
CA ILE A 53 -5.39 -4.02 8.55
C ILE A 53 -3.87 -4.28 8.59
N GLY A 54 -3.21 -3.92 9.70
CA GLY A 54 -1.74 -4.05 9.83
C GLY A 54 -0.94 -2.82 9.39
N GLY A 55 -1.63 -1.70 9.14
CA GLY A 55 -1.03 -0.39 8.85
C GLY A 55 -0.94 -0.06 7.36
N VAL A 56 -0.96 1.24 7.06
CA VAL A 56 -0.78 1.77 5.70
C VAL A 56 0.68 2.02 5.48
N GLY A 57 1.17 1.69 4.29
CA GLY A 57 2.52 2.05 3.93
C GLY A 57 2.71 3.56 3.82
N GLU A 58 3.94 4.02 3.95
CA GLU A 58 4.26 5.45 4.07
C GLU A 58 5.08 5.96 2.88
N THR A 59 5.51 5.08 1.98
CA THR A 59 6.58 5.40 1.01
C THR A 59 6.22 5.12 -0.43
N ASN A 60 5.65 3.96 -0.73
CA ASN A 60 5.45 3.49 -2.09
C ASN A 60 3.96 3.37 -2.35
N PHE A 61 3.41 4.30 -3.13
CA PHE A 61 2.01 4.34 -3.51
C PHE A 61 1.91 4.10 -5.01
N PHE A 62 1.13 3.12 -5.41
CA PHE A 62 0.92 2.76 -6.81
C PHE A 62 -0.40 2.02 -6.98
N VAL A 63 -0.82 1.86 -8.22
CA VAL A 63 -2.11 1.27 -8.57
C VAL A 63 -1.93 0.10 -9.53
N ASP A 64 -2.81 -0.88 -9.40
CA ASP A 64 -3.03 -1.93 -10.37
C ASP A 64 -4.41 -1.73 -10.99
N GLU A 65 -4.43 -1.12 -12.18
CA GLU A 65 -5.67 -0.87 -12.92
C GLU A 65 -6.41 -2.14 -13.29
N ALA A 66 -5.69 -3.22 -13.60
CA ALA A 66 -6.33 -4.45 -14.05
C ALA A 66 -7.15 -5.07 -12.93
N ARG A 67 -6.69 -4.93 -11.68
CA ARG A 67 -7.40 -5.40 -10.48
C ARG A 67 -8.24 -4.34 -9.78
N GLN A 68 -8.15 -3.09 -10.21
CA GLN A 68 -8.76 -1.94 -9.53
C GLN A 68 -8.30 -1.84 -8.07
N LEU A 69 -6.99 -1.94 -7.85
CA LEU A 69 -6.38 -1.91 -6.51
C LEU A 69 -5.41 -0.74 -6.34
N PHE A 70 -5.41 -0.16 -5.15
CA PHE A 70 -4.43 0.81 -4.68
C PHE A 70 -3.52 0.15 -3.65
N PHE A 71 -2.21 0.28 -3.82
CA PHE A 71 -1.21 -0.22 -2.90
C PHE A 71 -0.53 0.93 -2.16
N ALA A 72 -0.38 0.77 -0.84
CA ALA A 72 0.45 1.63 -0.02
C ALA A 72 1.40 0.78 0.82
N CYS A 73 2.71 0.89 0.54
CA CYS A 73 3.73 0.02 1.12
C CYS A 73 4.97 0.77 1.66
N GLY A 74 5.70 0.07 2.53
CA GLY A 74 6.91 0.54 3.20
C GLY A 74 6.65 1.44 4.41
N GLY A 75 7.67 1.70 5.22
CA GLY A 75 7.59 2.43 6.47
C GLY A 75 8.59 1.91 7.49
N ASN A 76 8.44 2.33 8.74
CA ASN A 76 9.35 1.98 9.84
C ASN A 76 9.11 0.60 10.48
N GLU A 77 8.10 -0.15 10.03
CA GLU A 77 7.67 -1.42 10.63
C GLU A 77 7.62 -2.54 9.59
N PRO A 78 7.94 -3.79 9.98
CA PRO A 78 7.73 -4.94 9.11
C PRO A 78 6.27 -5.05 8.67
N ARG A 79 6.06 -5.51 7.45
CA ARG A 79 4.73 -5.84 6.91
C ARG A 79 3.77 -4.65 6.73
N LYS A 80 4.26 -3.39 6.79
CA LYS A 80 3.50 -2.20 6.36
C LYS A 80 3.32 -2.19 4.85
N CYS A 81 2.31 -2.90 4.37
CA CYS A 81 1.89 -2.88 2.99
C CYS A 81 0.43 -3.30 2.95
N SER A 82 -0.40 -2.39 2.48
CA SER A 82 -1.85 -2.52 2.46
C SER A 82 -2.36 -2.31 1.05
N VAL A 83 -3.45 -2.99 0.75
CA VAL A 83 -4.12 -2.97 -0.55
C VAL A 83 -5.55 -2.54 -0.31
N HIS A 84 -6.04 -1.64 -1.15
CA HIS A 84 -7.34 -0.99 -1.01
C HIS A 84 -8.09 -1.03 -2.33
N ASP A 85 -9.42 -1.06 -2.30
CA ASP A 85 -10.23 -0.85 -3.50
C ASP A 85 -9.91 0.53 -4.11
N LEU A 86 -9.63 0.59 -5.41
CA LEU A 86 -9.22 1.82 -6.08
C LEU A 86 -10.37 2.84 -6.18
N ALA A 87 -11.61 2.36 -6.22
CA ALA A 87 -12.79 3.21 -6.39
C ALA A 87 -13.00 4.16 -5.20
N ASP A 88 -12.83 3.67 -3.98
CA ASP A 88 -13.21 4.41 -2.77
C ASP A 88 -12.36 4.13 -1.53
N GLY A 89 -11.35 3.26 -1.60
CA GLY A 89 -10.43 2.95 -0.51
C GLY A 89 -11.05 2.24 0.70
N ASN A 90 -12.36 2.03 0.76
CA ASN A 90 -13.05 1.62 1.99
C ASN A 90 -12.88 0.15 2.32
N HIS A 91 -12.59 -0.68 1.31
CA HIS A 91 -12.23 -2.07 1.50
C HIS A 91 -10.72 -2.20 1.46
N ALA A 92 -10.14 -2.79 2.50
CA ALA A 92 -8.69 -2.86 2.64
C ALA A 92 -8.22 -4.18 3.28
N GLN A 93 -7.02 -4.60 2.88
CA GLN A 93 -6.37 -5.82 3.33
C GLN A 93 -4.87 -5.58 3.51
N GLY A 94 -4.25 -6.20 4.50
CA GLY A 94 -2.78 -6.25 4.56
C GLY A 94 -2.23 -7.18 3.49
N LEU A 95 -1.28 -6.73 2.67
CA LEU A 95 -0.71 -7.52 1.56
C LEU A 95 -0.19 -8.89 2.03
N PHE A 96 0.35 -8.96 3.24
CA PHE A 96 0.95 -10.17 3.79
C PHE A 96 -0.04 -11.04 4.59
N GLN A 97 -1.32 -10.71 4.57
CA GLN A 97 -2.39 -11.54 5.12
C GLN A 97 -2.94 -12.40 3.98
N ILE A 98 -2.34 -13.58 3.77
CA ILE A 98 -2.57 -14.43 2.61
C ILE A 98 -3.43 -15.63 2.97
N GLY A 99 -4.58 -15.77 2.32
CA GLY A 99 -5.47 -16.93 2.48
C GLY A 99 -6.69 -16.84 1.58
N GLN A 100 -7.35 -17.97 1.34
CA GLN A 100 -8.52 -18.07 0.46
C GLN A 100 -9.75 -17.28 0.97
N ALA A 101 -9.76 -16.91 2.25
CA ALA A 101 -10.86 -16.19 2.89
C ALA A 101 -10.78 -14.66 2.71
N TYR A 102 -9.78 -14.15 1.99
CA TYR A 102 -9.63 -12.74 1.68
C TYR A 102 -10.21 -12.42 0.31
N ASP A 103 -10.78 -11.23 0.18
CA ASP A 103 -11.58 -10.86 -0.98
C ASP A 103 -10.80 -10.03 -2.02
N LEU A 104 -9.94 -9.09 -1.59
CA LEU A 104 -9.18 -8.24 -2.52
C LEU A 104 -8.04 -8.99 -3.20
N LEU A 105 -7.27 -9.73 -2.41
CA LEU A 105 -6.18 -10.58 -2.88
C LEU A 105 -6.37 -11.97 -2.28
N PRO A 106 -7.18 -12.83 -2.91
CA PRO A 106 -7.40 -14.19 -2.42
C PRO A 106 -6.10 -14.99 -2.54
N GLY A 107 -5.62 -15.47 -1.39
CA GLY A 107 -4.45 -16.33 -1.34
C GLY A 107 -4.77 -17.77 -1.71
N GLN A 108 -3.74 -18.55 -2.07
CA GLN A 108 -3.89 -19.97 -2.40
C GLN A 108 -4.05 -20.87 -1.16
N TYR A 109 -3.63 -20.40 0.03
CA TYR A 109 -3.68 -21.20 1.25
C TYR A 109 -5.07 -21.28 1.88
N PRO A 110 -5.48 -22.47 2.38
CA PRO A 110 -6.80 -22.67 2.99
C PRO A 110 -6.96 -21.98 4.35
N VAL A 111 -5.85 -21.58 4.98
CA VAL A 111 -5.83 -20.81 6.23
C VAL A 111 -4.99 -19.56 6.02
N THR A 112 -5.34 -18.47 6.70
CA THR A 112 -4.56 -17.24 6.68
C THR A 112 -3.14 -17.49 7.16
N GLN A 113 -2.18 -17.04 6.37
CA GLN A 113 -0.76 -17.05 6.68
C GLN A 113 -0.15 -15.65 6.51
N GLY A 114 0.97 -15.43 7.20
CA GLY A 114 1.81 -14.26 6.98
C GLY A 114 2.71 -14.41 5.74
N ALA A 115 3.52 -13.38 5.47
CA ALA A 115 4.61 -13.44 4.50
C ALA A 115 5.51 -14.68 4.72
N LYS A 116 5.98 -15.30 3.63
CA LYS A 116 6.84 -16.49 3.67
C LYS A 116 8.18 -16.23 3.00
N GLY A 117 9.18 -17.04 3.35
CA GLY A 117 10.50 -16.99 2.71
C GLY A 117 11.33 -15.81 3.19
N ALA A 118 11.93 -15.06 2.25
CA ALA A 118 12.85 -13.96 2.55
C ALA A 118 12.27 -12.91 3.51
N LEU A 119 10.96 -12.66 3.48
CA LEU A 119 10.24 -11.69 4.32
C LEU A 119 9.75 -12.24 5.68
N ASP A 120 9.87 -13.55 5.95
CA ASP A 120 9.38 -14.16 7.20
C ASP A 120 10.25 -13.78 8.42
N ASN A 121 11.56 -13.57 8.20
CA ASN A 121 12.53 -13.27 9.26
C ASN A 121 12.63 -11.77 9.62
N ASN A 122 11.51 -11.05 9.61
CA ASN A 122 11.47 -9.58 9.79
C ASN A 122 12.35 -8.80 8.80
N ASN A 123 12.68 -9.37 7.64
CA ASN A 123 13.14 -8.57 6.52
C ASN A 123 11.92 -7.87 5.93
N TYR A 124 12.05 -6.58 5.66
CA TYR A 124 10.97 -5.78 5.12
C TYR A 124 11.57 -4.63 4.32
N THR A 125 10.71 -4.01 3.52
CA THR A 125 11.06 -2.92 2.62
C THR A 125 11.71 -1.74 3.34
N GLY A 126 11.33 -1.48 4.60
CA GLY A 126 11.67 -0.21 5.25
C GLY A 126 11.17 0.95 4.39
N TYR A 127 12.06 1.89 4.10
CA TYR A 127 11.84 3.01 3.18
C TYR A 127 12.32 2.73 1.74
N GLY A 128 12.65 1.48 1.42
CA GLY A 128 13.07 1.05 0.08
C GLY A 128 11.92 1.09 -0.94
N ALA A 129 12.25 0.91 -2.22
CA ALA A 129 11.24 0.92 -3.29
C ALA A 129 10.44 -0.39 -3.37
N VAL A 130 9.20 -0.28 -3.83
CA VAL A 130 8.33 -1.40 -4.18
C VAL A 130 7.82 -1.20 -5.60
N ALA A 131 7.77 -2.26 -6.40
CA ALA A 131 7.21 -2.22 -7.75
C ALA A 131 6.42 -3.50 -8.07
N LEU A 132 5.35 -3.37 -8.85
CA LEU A 132 4.72 -4.50 -9.53
C LEU A 132 5.54 -4.88 -10.76
N ASP A 133 5.62 -6.17 -11.05
CA ASP A 133 6.13 -6.63 -12.33
C ASP A 133 5.14 -6.22 -13.45
N PRO A 134 5.60 -5.57 -14.53
CA PRO A 134 4.73 -5.12 -15.61
C PRO A 134 4.15 -6.27 -16.45
N ASP A 135 4.80 -7.43 -16.46
CA ASP A 135 4.44 -8.57 -17.29
C ASP A 135 3.69 -9.66 -16.51
N ASP A 136 3.86 -9.71 -15.19
CA ASP A 136 3.16 -10.65 -14.30
C ASP A 136 2.61 -9.92 -13.07
N PRO A 137 1.32 -9.55 -13.05
CA PRO A 137 0.78 -8.74 -11.99
C PRO A 137 0.70 -9.51 -10.65
N ASN A 138 0.93 -10.82 -10.61
CA ASN A 138 1.08 -11.59 -9.37
C ASN A 138 2.46 -11.38 -8.70
N ILE A 139 3.39 -10.73 -9.38
CA ILE A 139 4.75 -10.52 -8.88
C ILE A 139 4.94 -9.09 -8.39
N MET A 140 5.54 -8.97 -7.22
CA MET A 140 6.05 -7.72 -6.67
C MET A 140 7.53 -7.82 -6.37
N TYR A 141 8.22 -6.70 -6.53
CA TYR A 141 9.61 -6.53 -6.15
C TYR A 141 9.73 -5.58 -4.97
N PHE A 142 10.52 -5.99 -3.99
CA PHE A 142 10.81 -5.22 -2.78
C PHE A 142 12.31 -4.99 -2.66
N LEU A 143 12.73 -3.73 -2.56
CA LEU A 143 14.05 -3.41 -2.03
C LEU A 143 14.00 -3.49 -0.51
N ILE A 144 14.79 -4.38 0.06
CA ILE A 144 15.01 -4.49 1.50
C ILE A 144 16.43 -4.02 1.83
N ASN A 145 16.76 -3.81 3.10
CA ASN A 145 18.03 -3.21 3.55
C ASN A 145 19.32 -3.74 2.88
N TYR A 146 19.35 -5.00 2.42
CA TYR A 146 20.51 -5.64 1.82
C TYR A 146 20.17 -6.48 0.59
N GLY A 147 19.13 -6.12 -0.16
CA GLY A 147 18.83 -6.91 -1.34
C GLY A 147 17.52 -6.58 -2.03
N LEU A 148 17.32 -7.30 -3.13
CA LEU A 148 16.11 -7.31 -3.91
C LEU A 148 15.36 -8.62 -3.66
N VAL A 149 14.10 -8.51 -3.28
CA VAL A 149 13.21 -9.63 -3.04
C VAL A 149 12.12 -9.65 -4.10
N LYS A 150 11.89 -10.81 -4.70
CA LYS A 150 10.70 -11.13 -5.49
C LYS A 150 9.64 -11.73 -4.56
N TYR A 151 8.40 -11.27 -4.66
CA TYR A 151 7.24 -11.74 -3.91
C TYR A 151 6.12 -12.15 -4.86
N GLU A 152 5.47 -13.26 -4.55
CA GLU A 152 4.28 -13.74 -5.24
C GLU A 152 3.05 -13.44 -4.37
N ILE A 153 2.10 -12.67 -4.90
CA ILE A 153 0.94 -12.20 -4.14
C ILE A 153 0.04 -13.37 -3.73
N ASP A 154 -0.36 -14.21 -4.70
CA ASP A 154 -1.32 -15.29 -4.48
C ASP A 154 -0.79 -16.34 -3.49
N THR A 155 0.52 -16.58 -3.48
CA THR A 155 1.13 -17.62 -2.63
C THR A 155 1.76 -17.05 -1.36
N GLY A 156 1.98 -15.75 -1.28
CA GLY A 156 2.74 -15.13 -0.19
C GLY A 156 4.22 -15.52 -0.12
N ASN A 157 4.74 -16.24 -1.12
CA ASN A 157 6.14 -16.68 -1.14
C ASN A 157 7.05 -15.52 -1.52
N SER A 158 8.24 -15.46 -0.91
CA SER A 158 9.27 -14.49 -1.26
C SER A 158 10.66 -15.08 -1.36
N TYR A 159 11.44 -14.56 -2.29
CA TYR A 159 12.77 -15.05 -2.67
C TYR A 159 13.73 -13.88 -2.81
N THR A 160 14.92 -13.96 -2.20
CA THR A 160 16.00 -13.01 -2.48
C THR A 160 16.58 -13.30 -3.86
N ILE A 161 16.59 -12.32 -4.74
CA ILE A 161 17.12 -12.44 -6.10
C ILE A 161 18.43 -11.67 -6.31
N SER A 162 18.77 -10.74 -5.40
CA SER A 162 20.08 -10.11 -5.30
C SER A 162 20.38 -9.72 -3.86
N LEU A 163 21.65 -9.83 -3.45
CA LEU A 163 22.22 -9.33 -2.19
C LEU A 163 23.20 -8.19 -2.47
#